data_AF-A0A7V8YW12-F1
#
_entry.id   AF-A0A7V8YW12-F1
#
_cell.length_a   1.000
_cell.length_b   1.000
_cell.length_c   1.000
_cell.angle_alpha   90.00
_cell.angle_beta   90.00
_cell.angle_gamma   90.00
#
_symmetry.space_group_name_H-M   'P 1'
#
loop_
_entity.id
_entity.type
_entity.pdbx_description
1 polymer ?
#
loop_
_entity_poly.entity_id
_entity_poly.type
_entity_poly.pdbx_seq_one_letter_code
_entity_poly.pdbx_strand_id
1 'polypeptide(L)' 'RTTGLVTAPEPLALAEAAGWLREHRGEAETFGAAGHAIAARVTWERCIDRLLA' A
#
# COMPACT_ATOMS: atom_id res chain seq x y z
N ARG A 1 -9.71 -1.26 -0.61
CA ARG A 1 -8.59 -0.95 0.30
C ARG A 1 -7.70 -2.18 0.36
N THR A 2 -6.67 -2.27 -0.48
CA THR A 2 -5.84 -3.50 -0.56
C THR A 2 -4.46 -3.31 0.06
N THR A 3 -3.90 -2.09 0.06
CA THR A 3 -2.55 -1.82 0.54
C THR A 3 -2.48 -0.66 1.53
N GLY A 4 -3.62 -0.15 2.00
CA GLY A 4 -3.70 0.98 2.92
C GLY A 4 -5.03 1.72 2.90
N LEU A 5 -5.04 2.89 3.52
CA LEU A 5 -6.16 3.82 3.58
C LEU A 5 -5.95 4.96 2.58
N VAL A 6 -7.03 5.36 1.90
CA VAL A 6 -7.07 6.55 1.05
C VAL A 6 -7.75 7.65 1.84
N THR A 7 -7.12 8.82 1.88
CA THR A 7 -7.61 10.00 2.62
C THR A 7 -7.72 11.20 1.70
N ALA A 8 -8.48 12.21 2.14
CA ALA A 8 -8.36 13.54 1.57
C ALA A 8 -6.92 14.08 1.76
N PRO A 9 -6.43 14.97 0.89
CA PRO A 9 -5.11 15.59 1.00
C PRO A 9 -5.11 16.72 2.06
N GLU A 10 -5.69 16.45 3.22
CA GLU A 10 -5.83 17.40 4.33
C GLU A 10 -5.13 16.87 5.59
N PRO A 11 -4.47 17.73 6.38
CA PRO A 11 -3.69 17.29 7.54
C PRO A 11 -4.50 16.47 8.56
N LEU A 12 -5.74 16.88 8.83
CA LEU A 12 -6.59 16.20 9.81
C LEU A 12 -7.00 14.80 9.33
N ALA A 13 -7.45 14.68 8.08
CA ALA A 13 -7.83 13.39 7.49
C ALA A 13 -6.65 12.40 7.44
N LEU A 14 -5.43 12.89 7.17
CA LEU A 14 -4.22 12.09 7.25
C LEU A 14 -3.93 11.64 8.68
N ALA A 15 -4.03 12.55 9.65
CA ALA A 15 -3.77 12.26 11.06
C ALA A 15 -4.75 11.21 11.62
N GLU A 16 -6.03 11.30 11.27
CA GLU A 16 -7.06 10.33 11.64
C GLU A 16 -6.75 8.95 11.06
N ALA A 17 -6.41 8.86 9.78
CA ALA A 17 -6.05 7.59 9.16
C ALA A 17 -4.79 6.96 9.77
N ALA A 18 -3.77 7.78 10.04
CA ALA A 18 -2.55 7.33 10.71
C ALA A 18 -2.84 6.86 12.15
N GLY A 19 -3.70 7.57 12.88
CA GLY A 19 -4.18 7.18 14.20
C GLY A 19 -4.90 5.84 14.18
N TRP A 20 -5.83 5.67 13.23
CA TRP A 20 -6.56 4.41 13.06
C TRP A 20 -5.62 3.24 12.77
N LEU A 21 -4.61 3.42 11.89
CA LEU A 21 -3.63 2.36 11.59
C LEU A 21 -2.82 1.95 12.83
N ARG A 22 -2.46 2.93 13.68
CA ARG A 22 -1.76 2.65 14.94
C ARG A 22 -2.63 1.83 15.90
N GLU A 23 -3.93 2.08 15.93
CA GLU A 23 -4.90 1.36 16.76
C GLU A 23 -5.26 -0.01 16.19
N HIS A 24 -5.12 -0.22 14.88
CA HIS A 24 -5.50 -1.45 14.16
C HIS A 24 -4.27 -2.13 13.54
N ARG A 25 -3.31 -2.50 14.40
CA ARG A 25 -2.01 -3.03 13.96
C ARG A 25 -2.10 -4.21 12.98
N GLY A 26 -3.00 -5.18 13.21
CA GLY A 26 -3.15 -6.34 12.34
C GLY A 26 -3.61 -5.99 10.91
N GLU A 27 -4.48 -4.99 10.78
CA GLU A 27 -4.87 -4.47 9.47
C GLU A 27 -3.72 -3.71 8.81
N ALA A 28 -2.98 -2.91 9.58
CA ALA A 28 -1.79 -2.22 9.07
C ALA A 28 -0.72 -3.21 8.54
N GLU A 29 -0.49 -4.32 9.25
CA GLU A 29 0.40 -5.40 8.81
C GLU A 29 -0.10 -6.07 7.53
N THR A 30 -1.40 -6.34 7.45
CA THR A 30 -2.04 -6.91 6.25
C THR A 30 -1.86 -6.01 5.04
N PHE A 31 -2.08 -4.69 5.20
CA PHE A 31 -1.86 -3.70 4.15
C PHE A 31 -0.40 -3.63 3.71
N GLY A 32 0.54 -3.63 4.65
CA GLY A 32 1.97 -3.64 4.38
C GLY A 32 2.40 -4.88 3.58
N ALA A 33 1.95 -6.08 3.99
CA ALA A 33 2.24 -7.32 3.30
C ALA A 33 1.68 -7.33 1.87
N ALA A 34 0.44 -6.85 1.68
CA ALA A 34 -0.18 -6.74 0.37
C ALA A 34 0.58 -5.76 -0.55
N GLY A 35 1.00 -4.61 -0.02
CA GLY A 35 1.82 -3.63 -0.75
C GLY A 35 3.18 -4.20 -1.15
N HIS A 36 3.86 -4.88 -0.23
CA HIS A 36 5.14 -5.54 -0.49
C HIS A 36 5.02 -6.60 -1.60
N ALA A 37 3.97 -7.43 -1.57
CA ALA A 37 3.75 -8.46 -2.59
C ALA A 37 3.52 -7.87 -4.00
N ILE A 38 2.97 -6.67 -4.11
CA ILE A 38 2.85 -5.94 -5.39
C ILE A 38 4.21 -5.39 -5.80
N ALA A 39 4.90 -4.70 -4.89
CA ALA A 39 6.22 -4.09 -5.17
C ALA A 39 7.26 -5.12 -5.61
N ALA A 40 7.25 -6.32 -5.01
CA ALA A 40 8.13 -7.43 -5.38
C ALA A 40 7.94 -7.91 -6.83
N ARG A 41 6.81 -7.58 -7.47
CA ARG A 41 6.54 -7.90 -8.89
C ARG A 41 6.96 -6.78 -9.84
N VAL A 42 7.32 -5.61 -9.32
CA VAL A 42 7.78 -4.47 -10.12
C VAL A 42 9.29 -4.58 -10.28
N THR A 43 9.72 -5.49 -11.16
CA THR A 43 11.13 -5.65 -11.54
C THR A 43 11.32 -5.23 -12.99
N TRP A 44 12.56 -4.88 -13.34
CA TRP A 44 12.90 -4.49 -14.71
C TRP A 44 12.65 -5.66 -15.68
N GLU A 45 12.97 -6.89 -15.27
CA GLU A 45 12.74 -8.11 -16.04
C GLU A 45 11.26 -8.31 -16.33
N ARG A 46 10.40 -8.23 -15.30
CA ARG A 46 8.95 -8.35 -15.48
C ARG A 46 8.36 -7.24 -16.34
N CYS A 47 8.92 -6.03 -16.30
CA CYS A 47 8.51 -4.94 -17.18
C CYS A 47 8.89 -5.23 -18.64
N ILE A 48 10.13 -5.68 -18.89
CA ILE A 48 10.58 -6.07 -20.24
C ILE A 48 9.73 -7.21 -20.78
N ASP A 49 9.53 -8.28 -20.01
CA ASP A 49 8.74 -9.45 -20.42
C ASP A 49 7.32 -9.04 -20.85
N ARG A 50 6.70 -8.09 -20.14
CA ARG A 50 5.36 -7.57 -20.47
C ARG A 50 5.33 -6.67 -21.69
N LEU A 51 6.41 -5.95 -21.99
CA LEU A 51 6.48 -5.02 -23.12
C LEU A 51 6.84 -5.73 -24.44
N LEU A 52 7.50 -6.88 -24.36
CA LEU A 52 7.93 -7.67 -25.52
C LEU A 52 6.97 -8.83 -25.87
N ALA A 53 5.89 -9.00 -25.12
CA ALA A 53 4.86 -10.04 -25.32
C ALA A 53 3.76 -9.65 -26.31
#